data_AF-A0AAN9UX43-F1
#
_entry.id   AF-A0AAN9UX43-F1
#
_cell.length_a   1.000
_cell.length_b   1.000
_cell.length_c   1.000
_cell.angle_alpha   90.00
_cell.angle_beta   90.00
_cell.angle_gamma   90.00
#
_symmetry.space_group_name_H-M   'P 1'
#
loop_
_entity.id
_entity.type
_entity.pdbx_description
1 polymer ?
#
loop_
_entity_poly.entity_id
_entity_poly.type
_entity_poly.pdbx_seq_one_letter_code
_entity_poly.pdbx_strand_id
1 'polypeptide(L)'
;MFRTILTASFVAAVSAHQNFHQFWVNEVTPGYQIGIRMPPSNSPVTDVTSDDIACNVNGSVVPSGVETIAANEGDKITVGWDESGHPGPITHFLFGPVDDAAQATGIGAGWFKIDELDYTNGTWANEVLENNGGNYTFSLPTGLASGEYLLRSEMLALHGAQTVGGAQFYIGCAQLKITGTGTGSCTPTISLPGAYNAEDDDIYIPDVYNGFDPTTYTAPGGAVATCGGGSGSGSTIASSTAVAAPSTAVASPTAVASSTATATSEVAEPTTEAAEPTTAAAEESSAAPTTSSATSAQPTTVAAPSTLVTATRAPTSTAAASPTGGAVTAASLYGQCGGANWTGPTSCAEGTCVVQNNYYSQCVSA
;
A
#
# COMPACT_ATOMS: atom_id res chain seq x y z
N MET A 1 28.31 4.37 52.13
CA MET A 1 28.05 3.95 50.73
C MET A 1 26.63 4.36 50.39
N PHE A 2 26.43 5.22 49.39
CA PHE A 2 25.13 5.37 48.72
C PHE A 2 25.23 4.67 47.37
N ARG A 3 24.27 3.80 47.05
CA ARG A 3 24.16 3.16 45.73
C ARG A 3 23.10 3.91 44.94
N THR A 4 23.51 4.83 44.08
CA THR A 4 22.62 5.43 43.09
C THR A 4 22.25 4.36 42.07
N ILE A 5 20.99 3.89 42.08
CA ILE A 5 20.46 3.03 41.03
C ILE A 5 20.06 3.95 39.87
N LEU A 6 20.76 3.82 38.75
CA LEU A 6 20.49 4.60 37.54
C LEU A 6 19.48 3.83 36.67
N THR A 7 18.19 4.07 36.87
CA THR A 7 17.13 3.41 36.12
C THR A 7 17.06 3.96 34.69
N ALA A 8 17.78 3.32 33.76
CA ALA A 8 17.73 3.65 32.35
C ALA A 8 16.33 3.37 31.78
N SER A 9 15.54 4.42 31.62
CA SER A 9 14.21 4.35 31.01
C SER A 9 14.39 4.32 29.49
N PHE A 10 14.39 3.13 28.90
CA PHE A 10 14.29 2.98 27.45
C PHE A 10 12.89 3.42 27.02
N VAL A 11 12.80 4.62 26.45
CA VAL A 11 11.61 5.05 25.71
C VAL A 11 11.61 4.27 24.40
N ALA A 12 10.76 3.24 24.31
CA ALA A 12 10.42 2.64 23.03
C ALA A 12 9.72 3.71 22.18
N ALA A 13 10.36 4.11 21.07
CA ALA A 13 9.72 4.96 20.08
C ALA A 13 8.76 4.09 19.27
N VAL A 14 7.52 3.95 19.75
CA VAL A 14 6.45 3.28 19.01
C VAL A 14 6.24 4.05 17.71
N SER A 15 6.60 3.45 16.57
CA SER A 15 6.09 3.95 15.30
C SER A 15 4.61 3.68 15.28
N ALA A 16 3.82 4.71 14.95
CA ALA A 16 2.38 4.58 14.84
C ALA A 16 1.94 4.58 13.37
N HIS A 17 2.79 5.11 12.48
CA HIS A 17 2.53 5.28 11.06
C HIS A 17 3.31 4.24 10.25
N GLN A 18 2.64 3.58 9.30
CA GLN A 18 3.10 2.34 8.68
C GLN A 18 2.97 2.34 7.15
N ASN A 19 3.88 1.64 6.47
CA ASN A 19 3.79 1.27 5.06
C ASN A 19 3.77 -0.24 4.87
N PHE A 20 3.07 -0.70 3.84
CA PHE A 20 3.31 -1.99 3.21
C PHE A 20 4.64 -1.90 2.45
N HIS A 21 5.66 -2.65 2.87
CA HIS A 21 7.03 -2.47 2.37
C HIS A 21 7.65 -3.73 1.76
N GLN A 22 7.09 -4.91 2.00
CA GLN A 22 7.58 -6.16 1.41
C GLN A 22 6.46 -7.21 1.33
N PHE A 23 6.55 -8.14 0.37
CA PHE A 23 5.69 -9.33 0.35
C PHE A 23 6.44 -10.60 -0.05
N TRP A 24 5.79 -11.75 0.14
CA TRP A 24 6.25 -13.07 -0.24
C TRP A 24 5.13 -13.83 -0.95
N VAL A 25 5.48 -14.58 -2.00
CA VAL A 25 4.62 -15.60 -2.64
C VAL A 25 5.19 -16.97 -2.26
N ASN A 26 4.44 -17.80 -1.53
CA ASN A 26 4.89 -19.09 -1.01
C ASN A 26 6.30 -19.03 -0.35
N GLU A 27 6.47 -18.11 0.62
CA GLU A 27 7.73 -17.87 1.36
C GLU A 27 8.90 -17.30 0.52
N VAL A 28 8.70 -17.02 -0.78
CA VAL A 28 9.69 -16.36 -1.65
C VAL A 28 9.34 -14.89 -1.86
N THR A 29 10.26 -13.98 -1.54
CA THR A 29 10.09 -12.52 -1.73
C THR A 29 10.86 -12.02 -2.96
N PRO A 30 10.33 -11.05 -3.73
CA PRO A 30 11.10 -10.34 -4.74
C PRO A 30 12.14 -9.38 -4.12
N GLY A 31 11.98 -9.01 -2.85
CA GLY A 31 12.84 -8.08 -2.12
C GLY A 31 12.05 -6.95 -1.45
N TYR A 32 12.74 -6.17 -0.62
CA TYR A 32 12.18 -4.99 0.04
C TYR A 32 11.79 -3.93 -1.01
N GLN A 33 10.54 -3.47 -0.96
CA GLN A 33 9.89 -2.51 -1.88
C GLN A 33 9.80 -2.96 -3.35
N ILE A 34 10.22 -4.18 -3.70
CA ILE A 34 10.16 -4.67 -5.09
C ILE A 34 8.74 -5.11 -5.43
N GLY A 35 8.22 -4.62 -6.56
CA GLY A 35 6.87 -4.90 -7.03
C GLY A 35 5.75 -4.20 -6.24
N ILE A 36 6.09 -3.27 -5.34
CA ILE A 36 5.14 -2.45 -4.57
C ILE A 36 5.20 -0.99 -5.06
N ARG A 37 4.03 -0.36 -5.21
CA ARG A 37 3.88 1.07 -5.45
C ARG A 37 3.98 1.83 -4.13
N MET A 38 5.22 2.11 -3.71
CA MET A 38 5.48 2.78 -2.43
C MET A 38 4.96 4.23 -2.40
N PRO A 39 4.22 4.65 -1.35
CA PRO A 39 3.87 6.05 -1.14
C PRO A 39 5.10 6.89 -0.75
N PRO A 40 5.04 8.24 -0.91
CA PRO A 40 6.16 9.13 -0.61
C PRO A 40 6.42 9.33 0.91
N SER A 41 5.52 8.88 1.77
CA SER A 41 5.63 8.88 3.24
C SER A 41 4.72 7.81 3.83
N ASN A 42 4.90 7.49 5.12
CA ASN A 42 3.94 6.70 5.91
C ASN A 42 2.73 7.51 6.39
N SER A 43 2.35 8.59 5.69
CA SER A 43 1.15 9.35 6.02
C SER A 43 -0.11 8.58 5.55
N PRO A 44 -1.17 8.51 6.36
CA PRO A 44 -2.41 7.84 5.95
C PRO A 44 -3.19 8.69 4.94
N VAL A 45 -3.99 8.00 4.12
CA VAL A 45 -5.13 8.61 3.42
C VAL A 45 -6.28 8.74 4.42
N THR A 46 -7.00 9.86 4.40
CA THR A 46 -8.21 10.08 5.24
C THR A 46 -9.42 10.54 4.44
N ASP A 47 -9.22 11.03 3.20
CA ASP A 47 -10.29 11.36 2.26
C ASP A 47 -10.64 10.13 1.41
N VAL A 48 -11.72 9.45 1.78
CA VAL A 48 -12.26 8.28 1.07
C VAL A 48 -12.83 8.60 -0.32
N THR A 49 -12.91 9.88 -0.68
CA THR A 49 -13.33 10.33 -2.02
C THR A 49 -12.16 10.64 -2.96
N SER A 50 -10.92 10.68 -2.44
CA SER A 50 -9.72 10.83 -3.27
C SER A 50 -9.40 9.55 -4.06
N ASP A 51 -8.82 9.71 -5.26
CA ASP A 51 -8.21 8.62 -6.02
C ASP A 51 -7.10 7.89 -5.23
N ASP A 52 -6.49 8.56 -4.25
CA ASP A 52 -5.50 7.97 -3.35
C ASP A 52 -6.05 6.80 -2.52
N ILE A 53 -7.38 6.70 -2.32
CA ILE A 53 -7.96 5.56 -1.59
C ILE A 53 -7.81 4.22 -2.36
N ALA A 54 -7.53 4.27 -3.66
CA ALA A 54 -7.26 3.07 -4.45
C ALA A 54 -5.90 2.44 -4.11
N CYS A 55 -4.80 3.20 -4.23
CA CYS A 55 -3.43 2.69 -4.13
C CYS A 55 -2.45 3.60 -3.37
N ASN A 56 -2.95 4.51 -2.52
CA ASN A 56 -2.19 5.56 -1.81
C ASN A 56 -1.61 6.64 -2.75
N VAL A 57 -1.03 7.69 -2.17
CA VAL A 57 -0.48 8.85 -2.88
C VAL A 57 0.61 8.44 -3.88
N ASN A 58 0.46 8.90 -5.12
CA ASN A 58 1.20 8.47 -6.32
C ASN A 58 0.95 7.02 -6.79
N GLY A 59 0.17 6.22 -6.08
CA GLY A 59 -0.11 4.81 -6.43
C GLY A 59 -0.80 4.63 -7.79
N SER A 60 -1.49 5.66 -8.29
CA SER A 60 -2.10 5.71 -9.62
C SER A 60 -1.12 6.05 -10.75
N VAL A 61 0.10 6.50 -10.43
CA VAL A 61 1.17 6.83 -11.39
C VAL A 61 2.36 5.92 -11.13
N VAL A 62 2.35 4.74 -11.75
CA VAL A 62 3.29 3.65 -11.45
C VAL A 62 4.75 4.11 -11.59
N PRO A 63 5.57 4.05 -10.52
CA PRO A 63 6.98 4.37 -10.59
C PRO A 63 7.74 3.46 -11.57
N SER A 64 8.66 4.04 -12.33
CA SER A 64 9.51 3.27 -13.25
C SER A 64 10.39 2.28 -12.47
N GLY A 65 10.14 0.98 -12.66
CA GLY A 65 10.85 -0.10 -11.97
C GLY A 65 10.00 -0.95 -11.02
N VAL A 66 8.70 -0.68 -10.87
CA VAL A 66 7.81 -1.61 -10.16
C VAL A 66 7.57 -2.86 -11.02
N GLU A 67 8.14 -3.99 -10.59
CA GLU A 67 8.02 -5.28 -11.27
C GLU A 67 6.67 -5.96 -11.03
N THR A 68 6.10 -6.61 -12.05
CA THR A 68 4.92 -7.48 -11.88
C THR A 68 5.36 -8.90 -11.53
N ILE A 69 5.06 -9.34 -10.30
CA ILE A 69 5.61 -10.57 -9.70
C ILE A 69 4.71 -11.78 -9.99
N ALA A 70 5.30 -12.91 -10.39
CA ALA A 70 4.55 -14.12 -10.73
C ALA A 70 3.93 -14.79 -9.48
N ALA A 71 2.67 -15.21 -9.60
CA ALA A 71 1.93 -15.98 -8.59
C ALA A 71 0.92 -16.93 -9.26
N ASN A 72 0.31 -17.82 -8.48
CA ASN A 72 -0.76 -18.71 -8.90
C ASN A 72 -1.99 -18.54 -8.01
N GLU A 73 -3.17 -18.89 -8.50
CA GLU A 73 -4.34 -19.03 -7.63
C GLU A 73 -4.09 -20.07 -6.53
N GLY A 74 -4.57 -19.81 -5.30
CA GLY A 74 -4.28 -20.66 -4.14
C GLY A 74 -2.91 -20.44 -3.48
N ASP A 75 -1.97 -19.70 -4.09
CA ASP A 75 -0.67 -19.40 -3.47
C ASP A 75 -0.83 -18.60 -2.18
N LYS A 76 0.07 -18.84 -1.22
CA LYS A 76 0.16 -18.06 0.01
C LYS A 76 0.82 -16.72 -0.26
N ILE A 77 0.15 -15.64 0.11
CA ILE A 77 0.72 -14.30 0.10
C ILE A 77 0.96 -13.89 1.55
N THR A 78 2.19 -13.54 1.87
CA THR A 78 2.53 -12.83 3.11
C THR A 78 2.77 -11.37 2.78
N VAL A 79 2.09 -10.46 3.47
CA VAL A 79 2.37 -9.01 3.45
C VAL A 79 3.18 -8.62 4.67
N GLY A 80 4.19 -7.76 4.47
CA GLY A 80 5.03 -7.18 5.51
C GLY A 80 4.81 -5.67 5.60
N TRP A 81 4.40 -5.23 6.78
CA TRP A 81 4.16 -3.84 7.14
C TRP A 81 5.19 -3.35 8.17
N ASP A 82 5.34 -2.04 8.30
CA ASP A 82 6.00 -1.47 9.47
C ASP A 82 5.15 -1.75 10.73
N GLU A 83 5.78 -2.14 11.85
CA GLU A 83 5.06 -2.37 13.11
C GLU A 83 4.35 -1.10 13.60
N SER A 84 3.08 -1.24 14.03
CA SER A 84 2.24 -0.13 14.47
C SER A 84 1.25 -0.53 15.57
N GLY A 85 1.27 0.23 16.67
CA GLY A 85 0.30 0.15 17.75
C GLY A 85 -1.05 0.84 17.48
N HIS A 86 -1.40 1.13 16.22
CA HIS A 86 -2.71 1.67 15.85
C HIS A 86 -3.76 0.56 15.70
N PRO A 87 -4.80 0.49 16.56
CA PRO A 87 -5.82 -0.55 16.49
C PRO A 87 -6.69 -0.45 15.24
N GLY A 88 -7.02 -1.61 14.67
CA GLY A 88 -7.97 -1.77 13.56
C GLY A 88 -7.71 -3.02 12.71
N PRO A 89 -8.47 -3.21 11.62
CA PRO A 89 -8.39 -4.39 10.75
C PRO A 89 -7.25 -4.31 9.72
N ILE A 90 -7.00 -5.45 9.07
CA ILE A 90 -6.32 -5.54 7.78
C ILE A 90 -7.26 -6.14 6.73
N THR A 91 -7.24 -5.61 5.51
CA THR A 91 -8.00 -6.16 4.37
C THR A 91 -7.16 -6.26 3.11
N HIS A 92 -7.54 -7.19 2.23
CA HIS A 92 -6.88 -7.43 0.97
C HIS A 92 -7.88 -7.46 -0.18
N PHE A 93 -7.55 -6.75 -1.27
CA PHE A 93 -8.37 -6.70 -2.48
C PHE A 93 -7.52 -6.98 -3.73
N LEU A 94 -8.12 -7.58 -4.75
CA LEU A 94 -7.56 -7.64 -6.10
C LEU A 94 -8.32 -6.70 -7.04
N PHE A 95 -7.60 -6.06 -7.97
CA PHE A 95 -8.15 -5.37 -9.13
C PHE A 95 -7.64 -6.05 -10.40
N GLY A 96 -8.55 -6.59 -11.22
CA GLY A 96 -8.21 -7.20 -12.50
C GLY A 96 -9.08 -8.41 -12.87
N PRO A 97 -8.68 -9.19 -13.90
CA PRO A 97 -7.42 -9.04 -14.63
C PRO A 97 -7.35 -7.74 -15.45
N VAL A 98 -6.15 -7.15 -15.55
CA VAL A 98 -5.84 -5.98 -16.37
C VAL A 98 -4.87 -6.36 -17.50
N ASP A 99 -4.84 -5.54 -18.57
CA ASP A 99 -3.94 -5.75 -19.71
C ASP A 99 -2.45 -5.56 -19.35
N ASP A 100 -2.15 -4.61 -18.46
CA ASP A 100 -0.80 -4.26 -18.00
C ASP A 100 -0.88 -3.70 -16.55
N ALA A 101 -0.34 -4.45 -15.57
CA ALA A 101 -0.35 -4.01 -14.17
C ALA A 101 0.66 -2.89 -13.87
N ALA A 102 1.60 -2.59 -14.77
CA ALA A 102 2.46 -1.42 -14.69
C ALA A 102 1.84 -0.15 -15.31
N GLN A 103 0.62 -0.23 -15.86
CA GLN A 103 -0.13 0.93 -16.38
C GLN A 103 -1.53 1.10 -15.75
N ALA A 104 -2.13 0.06 -15.16
CA ALA A 104 -3.42 0.16 -14.50
C ALA A 104 -3.38 1.10 -13.26
N THR A 105 -4.25 2.11 -13.22
CA THR A 105 -4.30 3.08 -12.10
C THR A 105 -4.85 2.47 -10.81
N GLY A 106 -5.75 1.49 -10.91
CA GLY A 106 -6.56 0.97 -9.81
C GLY A 106 -7.76 1.85 -9.43
N ILE A 107 -7.97 2.98 -10.12
CA ILE A 107 -9.08 3.90 -9.83
C ILE A 107 -10.39 3.34 -10.42
N GLY A 108 -11.46 3.33 -9.61
CA GLY A 108 -12.82 3.00 -10.02
C GLY A 108 -13.25 1.56 -9.73
N ALA A 109 -14.24 1.09 -10.48
CA ALA A 109 -14.88 -0.21 -10.29
C ALA A 109 -14.02 -1.37 -10.82
N GLY A 110 -13.96 -2.46 -10.05
CA GLY A 110 -13.22 -3.68 -10.42
C GLY A 110 -12.47 -4.34 -9.26
N TRP A 111 -12.40 -3.68 -8.11
CA TRP A 111 -11.86 -4.26 -6.87
C TRP A 111 -12.80 -5.34 -6.33
N PHE A 112 -12.23 -6.43 -5.81
CA PHE A 112 -12.96 -7.43 -5.01
C PHE A 112 -12.13 -7.83 -3.80
N LYS A 113 -12.76 -7.86 -2.62
CA LYS A 113 -12.11 -8.26 -1.36
C LYS A 113 -11.79 -9.74 -1.42
N ILE A 114 -10.57 -10.14 -1.10
CA ILE A 114 -10.12 -11.54 -1.14
C ILE A 114 -9.80 -12.13 0.23
N ASP A 115 -9.53 -11.27 1.21
CA ASP A 115 -9.14 -11.65 2.57
C ASP A 115 -9.34 -10.47 3.54
N GLU A 116 -9.54 -10.79 4.82
CA GLU A 116 -9.97 -9.88 5.88
C GLU A 116 -9.58 -10.45 7.25
N LEU A 117 -9.02 -9.60 8.11
CA LEU A 117 -8.85 -9.88 9.54
C LEU A 117 -9.26 -8.63 10.34
N ASP A 118 -10.38 -8.77 11.05
CA ASP A 118 -10.90 -7.81 12.02
C ASP A 118 -10.38 -8.10 13.44
N TYR A 119 -11.08 -7.61 14.47
CA TYR A 119 -10.84 -7.97 15.86
C TYR A 119 -11.22 -9.44 16.13
N THR A 120 -10.25 -10.26 16.52
CA THR A 120 -10.48 -11.68 16.81
C THR A 120 -9.65 -12.16 18.00
N ASN A 121 -10.18 -13.12 18.76
CA ASN A 121 -9.55 -13.71 19.95
C ASN A 121 -9.11 -12.70 21.04
N GLY A 122 -9.58 -11.45 20.99
CA GLY A 122 -9.23 -10.39 21.94
C GLY A 122 -8.20 -9.37 21.42
N THR A 123 -7.77 -9.47 20.17
CA THR A 123 -6.74 -8.63 19.53
C THR A 123 -7.18 -8.12 18.16
N TRP A 124 -6.75 -6.92 17.79
CA TRP A 124 -6.85 -6.36 16.44
C TRP A 124 -5.81 -6.94 15.48
N ALA A 125 -5.96 -6.70 14.18
CA ALA A 125 -5.02 -7.18 13.17
C ALA A 125 -3.61 -6.61 13.38
N ASN A 126 -3.48 -5.33 13.73
CA ASN A 126 -2.16 -4.72 13.98
C ASN A 126 -1.38 -5.47 15.08
N GLU A 127 -2.04 -5.90 16.16
CA GLU A 127 -1.43 -6.69 17.23
C GLU A 127 -1.01 -8.09 16.76
N VAL A 128 -1.75 -8.68 15.80
CA VAL A 128 -1.39 -9.95 15.15
C VAL A 128 -0.16 -9.77 14.24
N LEU A 129 -0.06 -8.66 13.51
CA LEU A 129 1.13 -8.31 12.72
C LEU A 129 2.35 -8.04 13.63
N GLU A 130 2.21 -7.22 14.68
CA GLU A 130 3.28 -6.92 15.64
C GLU A 130 3.84 -8.21 16.28
N ASN A 131 2.96 -9.11 16.75
CA ASN A 131 3.38 -10.42 17.29
C ASN A 131 4.03 -11.37 16.27
N ASN A 132 3.98 -11.04 14.98
CA ASN A 132 4.57 -11.80 13.87
C ASN A 132 5.62 -10.97 13.08
N GLY A 133 6.18 -9.91 13.69
CA GLY A 133 7.25 -9.09 13.12
C GLY A 133 6.83 -8.25 11.91
N GLY A 134 5.62 -7.69 11.94
CA GLY A 134 5.00 -6.92 10.86
C GLY A 134 4.33 -7.76 9.77
N ASN A 135 4.27 -9.09 9.92
CA ASN A 135 3.85 -10.01 8.83
C ASN A 135 2.44 -10.58 9.03
N TYR A 136 1.67 -10.67 7.95
CA TYR A 136 0.39 -11.39 7.92
C TYR A 136 0.25 -12.20 6.62
N THR A 137 -0.37 -13.40 6.71
CA THR A 137 -0.41 -14.38 5.60
C THR A 137 -1.82 -14.86 5.29
N PHE A 138 -2.26 -14.63 4.06
CA PHE A 138 -3.50 -15.15 3.49
C PHE A 138 -3.22 -16.09 2.31
N SER A 139 -4.23 -16.41 1.50
CA SER A 139 -4.05 -17.16 0.24
C SER A 139 -4.89 -16.56 -0.87
N LEU A 140 -4.35 -16.52 -2.09
CA LEU A 140 -5.10 -16.06 -3.26
C LEU A 140 -6.31 -16.99 -3.49
N PRO A 141 -7.50 -16.46 -3.80
CA PRO A 141 -8.68 -17.29 -4.06
C PRO A 141 -8.47 -18.17 -5.30
N THR A 142 -9.09 -19.35 -5.32
CA THR A 142 -9.11 -20.24 -6.48
C THR A 142 -10.23 -19.86 -7.47
N GLY A 143 -10.06 -20.16 -8.75
CA GLY A 143 -10.98 -19.73 -9.81
C GLY A 143 -10.74 -18.30 -10.29
N LEU A 144 -9.54 -17.76 -10.10
CA LEU A 144 -9.10 -16.50 -10.71
C LEU A 144 -8.87 -16.70 -12.21
N ALA A 145 -9.02 -15.65 -13.03
CA ALA A 145 -8.48 -15.70 -14.39
C ALA A 145 -6.95 -15.62 -14.35
N SER A 146 -6.29 -16.26 -15.31
CA SER A 146 -4.90 -15.91 -15.64
C SER A 146 -4.83 -14.48 -16.20
N GLY A 147 -3.94 -13.65 -15.67
CA GLY A 147 -3.79 -12.24 -16.05
C GLY A 147 -2.90 -11.45 -15.11
N GLU A 148 -2.77 -10.14 -15.33
CA GLU A 148 -2.11 -9.26 -14.37
C GLU A 148 -3.14 -8.59 -13.46
N TYR A 149 -2.77 -8.32 -12.21
CA TYR A 149 -3.64 -7.79 -11.17
C TYR A 149 -2.89 -6.81 -10.28
N LEU A 150 -3.63 -5.89 -9.66
CA LEU A 150 -3.13 -5.15 -8.49
C LEU A 150 -3.62 -5.83 -7.23
N LEU A 151 -2.71 -6.12 -6.30
CA LEU A 151 -3.03 -6.52 -4.93
C LEU A 151 -2.94 -5.30 -4.03
N ARG A 152 -4.08 -4.86 -3.49
CA ARG A 152 -4.18 -3.81 -2.47
C ARG A 152 -4.20 -4.45 -1.09
N SER A 153 -3.24 -4.09 -0.24
CA SER A 153 -3.28 -4.35 1.20
C SER A 153 -3.61 -3.04 1.91
N GLU A 154 -4.51 -3.09 2.88
CA GLU A 154 -4.98 -1.93 3.63
C GLU A 154 -5.01 -2.22 5.14
N MET A 155 -4.34 -1.37 5.90
CA MET A 155 -4.43 -1.27 7.36
C MET A 155 -5.27 -0.03 7.71
N LEU A 156 -6.45 -0.23 8.30
CA LEU A 156 -7.33 0.87 8.71
C LEU A 156 -7.16 1.14 10.21
N ALA A 157 -6.59 2.29 10.55
CA ALA A 157 -6.38 2.69 11.94
C ALA A 157 -7.58 3.49 12.50
N LEU A 158 -8.27 2.88 13.47
CA LEU A 158 -9.54 3.38 14.03
C LEU A 158 -9.37 4.35 15.21
N HIS A 159 -8.15 4.60 15.70
CA HIS A 159 -7.90 5.49 16.85
C HIS A 159 -8.42 6.93 16.65
N GLY A 160 -8.51 7.40 15.40
CA GLY A 160 -9.09 8.70 15.03
C GLY A 160 -10.58 8.66 14.65
N ALA A 161 -11.21 7.48 14.61
CA ALA A 161 -12.57 7.27 14.08
C ALA A 161 -13.69 7.98 14.86
N GLN A 162 -13.41 8.56 16.03
CA GLN A 162 -14.37 9.37 16.82
C GLN A 162 -14.84 10.66 16.09
N THR A 163 -14.24 11.01 14.96
CA THR A 163 -14.63 12.11 14.07
C THR A 163 -14.70 11.64 12.62
N VAL A 164 -15.71 12.09 11.88
CA VAL A 164 -15.85 11.91 10.42
C VAL A 164 -14.55 12.35 9.73
N GLY A 165 -13.99 11.50 8.87
CA GLY A 165 -12.69 11.74 8.21
C GLY A 165 -11.46 11.66 9.13
N GLY A 166 -11.61 11.18 10.37
CA GLY A 166 -10.51 10.98 11.32
C GLY A 166 -9.89 9.58 11.32
N ALA A 167 -10.59 8.59 10.74
CA ALA A 167 -10.04 7.27 10.48
C ALA A 167 -8.91 7.32 9.43
N GLN A 168 -7.92 6.45 9.57
CA GLN A 168 -6.64 6.55 8.84
C GLN A 168 -6.35 5.29 8.05
N PHE A 169 -6.46 5.38 6.73
CA PHE A 169 -6.22 4.29 5.80
C PHE A 169 -4.75 4.30 5.37
N TYR A 170 -3.96 3.33 5.85
CA TYR A 170 -2.64 3.05 5.30
C TYR A 170 -2.81 2.00 4.20
N ILE A 171 -2.41 2.34 2.98
CA ILE A 171 -2.66 1.55 1.77
C ILE A 171 -1.35 1.29 1.04
N GLY A 172 -1.20 0.12 0.43
CA GLY A 172 -0.18 -0.13 -0.57
C GLY A 172 -0.62 -1.14 -1.63
N CYS A 173 -0.22 -0.91 -2.88
CA CYS A 173 -0.55 -1.78 -4.01
C CYS A 173 0.69 -2.50 -4.54
N ALA A 174 0.64 -3.84 -4.61
CA ALA A 174 1.61 -4.67 -5.32
C ALA A 174 1.11 -5.10 -6.70
N GLN A 175 2.02 -5.42 -7.62
CA GLN A 175 1.70 -5.92 -8.97
C GLN A 175 1.93 -7.44 -9.06
N LEU A 176 0.89 -8.18 -9.42
CA LEU A 176 0.92 -9.64 -9.55
C LEU A 176 0.59 -10.10 -10.98
N LYS A 177 1.30 -11.09 -11.49
CA LYS A 177 0.97 -11.85 -12.70
C LYS A 177 0.47 -13.23 -12.26
N ILE A 178 -0.85 -13.35 -12.11
CA ILE A 178 -1.49 -14.54 -11.56
C ILE A 178 -1.75 -15.56 -12.68
N THR A 179 -1.35 -16.81 -12.45
CA THR A 179 -1.80 -17.97 -13.23
C THR A 179 -3.00 -18.59 -12.51
N GLY A 180 -4.18 -18.48 -13.12
CA GLY A 180 -5.46 -18.95 -12.57
C GLY A 180 -6.26 -19.81 -13.56
N THR A 181 -7.16 -20.64 -13.05
CA THR A 181 -7.92 -21.64 -13.83
C THR A 181 -9.35 -21.21 -14.17
N GLY A 182 -9.85 -20.14 -13.54
CA GLY A 182 -11.20 -19.64 -13.73
C GLY A 182 -11.37 -18.64 -14.88
N THR A 183 -12.59 -18.16 -15.05
CA THR A 183 -13.01 -17.26 -16.14
C THR A 183 -13.00 -15.77 -15.77
N GLY A 184 -12.37 -15.39 -14.66
CA GLY A 184 -12.22 -13.98 -14.25
C GLY A 184 -13.48 -13.36 -13.64
N SER A 185 -14.39 -14.18 -13.10
CA SER A 185 -15.60 -13.70 -12.42
C SER A 185 -15.47 -13.93 -10.91
N CYS A 186 -15.26 -12.85 -10.17
CA CYS A 186 -15.24 -12.80 -8.71
C CYS A 186 -16.29 -11.79 -8.24
N THR A 187 -17.09 -12.13 -7.22
CA THR A 187 -18.17 -11.26 -6.71
C THR A 187 -18.36 -11.39 -5.19
N PRO A 188 -18.72 -10.32 -4.46
CA PRO A 188 -19.03 -8.96 -4.95
C PRO A 188 -17.80 -8.18 -5.43
N THR A 189 -18.05 -7.06 -6.11
CA THR A 189 -17.04 -6.09 -6.56
C THR A 189 -17.41 -4.69 -6.07
N ILE A 190 -16.42 -3.85 -5.81
CA ILE A 190 -16.57 -2.47 -5.36
C ILE A 190 -15.85 -1.47 -6.29
N SER A 191 -16.02 -0.18 -6.00
CA SER A 191 -15.30 0.93 -6.63
C SER A 191 -14.48 1.69 -5.59
N LEU A 192 -13.22 1.99 -5.89
CA LEU A 192 -12.37 2.82 -5.04
C LEU A 192 -11.79 3.97 -5.89
N PRO A 193 -12.13 5.25 -5.62
CA PRO A 193 -13.13 5.72 -4.64
C PRO A 193 -14.57 5.32 -4.98
N GLY A 194 -15.48 5.54 -4.01
CA GLY A 194 -16.94 5.49 -4.20
C GLY A 194 -17.69 4.39 -3.43
N ALA A 195 -17.01 3.36 -2.90
CA ALA A 195 -17.63 2.33 -2.07
C ALA A 195 -17.40 2.49 -0.56
N TYR A 196 -16.54 3.42 -0.16
CA TYR A 196 -16.35 3.84 1.23
C TYR A 196 -16.97 5.23 1.39
N ASN A 197 -17.73 5.47 2.45
CA ASN A 197 -18.24 6.76 2.86
C ASN A 197 -17.64 7.17 4.21
N ALA A 198 -17.42 8.48 4.43
CA ALA A 198 -16.75 8.98 5.63
C ALA A 198 -17.63 8.90 6.89
N GLU A 199 -18.92 8.60 6.72
CA GLU A 199 -19.94 8.45 7.75
C GLU A 199 -20.46 7.00 7.89
N ASP A 200 -19.86 6.01 7.22
CA ASP A 200 -20.18 4.58 7.43
C ASP A 200 -19.80 4.14 8.86
N ASP A 201 -20.63 3.31 9.51
CA ASP A 201 -20.46 2.89 10.92
C ASP A 201 -19.17 2.06 11.18
N ASP A 202 -18.48 1.58 10.13
CA ASP A 202 -17.20 0.87 10.20
C ASP A 202 -15.97 1.78 9.93
N ILE A 203 -16.21 3.04 9.59
CA ILE A 203 -15.20 4.11 9.35
C ILE A 203 -15.35 5.23 10.38
N TYR A 204 -16.57 5.65 10.70
CA TYR A 204 -16.89 6.65 11.72
C TYR A 204 -17.47 5.97 12.96
N ILE A 205 -16.67 5.92 14.03
CA ILE A 205 -16.99 5.22 15.28
C ILE A 205 -16.88 6.23 16.44
N PRO A 206 -17.97 6.97 16.77
CA PRO A 206 -17.96 8.00 17.83
C PRO A 206 -17.43 7.50 19.17
N ASP A 207 -17.84 6.29 19.55
CA ASP A 207 -17.58 5.69 20.86
C ASP A 207 -16.43 4.66 20.85
N VAL A 208 -15.50 4.74 19.88
CA VAL A 208 -14.39 3.78 19.67
C VAL A 208 -13.54 3.51 20.92
N TYR A 209 -13.50 4.45 21.87
CA TYR A 209 -12.81 4.32 23.15
C TYR A 209 -13.74 4.04 24.36
N ASN A 210 -15.06 4.19 24.23
CA ASN A 210 -15.99 4.33 25.37
C ASN A 210 -17.34 3.61 25.15
N GLY A 211 -17.34 2.34 24.76
CA GLY A 211 -18.54 1.51 24.70
C GLY A 211 -18.78 0.82 23.37
N PHE A 212 -17.99 1.13 22.35
CA PHE A 212 -17.86 0.31 21.15
C PHE A 212 -17.42 -1.13 21.50
N ASP A 213 -18.09 -2.13 20.91
CA ASP A 213 -17.74 -3.54 21.04
C ASP A 213 -17.03 -4.02 19.76
N PRO A 214 -15.70 -4.16 19.77
CA PRO A 214 -14.94 -4.54 18.58
C PRO A 214 -15.25 -5.96 18.11
N THR A 215 -15.87 -6.83 18.93
CA THR A 215 -16.30 -8.17 18.48
C THR A 215 -17.48 -8.15 17.52
N THR A 216 -18.09 -6.97 17.31
CA THR A 216 -19.16 -6.73 16.33
C THR A 216 -18.70 -6.01 15.06
N TYR A 217 -17.41 -5.67 14.96
CA TYR A 217 -16.85 -4.97 13.81
C TYR A 217 -16.74 -5.85 12.56
N THR A 218 -16.75 -5.21 11.40
CA THR A 218 -16.40 -5.80 10.09
C THR A 218 -15.81 -4.68 9.24
N ALA A 219 -14.72 -4.93 8.52
CA ALA A 219 -14.05 -3.89 7.75
C ALA A 219 -14.83 -3.42 6.50
N PRO A 220 -14.69 -2.14 6.09
CA PRO A 220 -15.39 -1.57 4.94
C PRO A 220 -15.12 -2.29 3.61
N GLY A 221 -15.98 -2.04 2.62
CA GLY A 221 -15.90 -2.69 1.30
C GLY A 221 -16.64 -4.02 1.18
N GLY A 222 -17.41 -4.41 2.20
CA GLY A 222 -18.32 -5.56 2.16
C GLY A 222 -17.63 -6.93 2.22
N ALA A 223 -18.37 -7.99 1.92
CA ALA A 223 -17.92 -9.37 2.11
C ALA A 223 -16.81 -9.81 1.14
N VAL A 224 -15.93 -10.71 1.61
CA VAL A 224 -14.94 -11.43 0.80
C VAL A 224 -15.61 -12.13 -0.40
N ALA A 225 -15.03 -11.95 -1.57
CA ALA A 225 -15.57 -12.38 -2.85
C ALA A 225 -15.30 -13.86 -3.16
N THR A 226 -16.25 -14.49 -3.82
CA THR A 226 -16.10 -15.84 -4.38
C THR A 226 -15.77 -15.76 -5.87
N CYS A 227 -14.70 -16.45 -6.29
CA CYS A 227 -14.23 -16.52 -7.67
C CYS A 227 -14.67 -17.81 -8.39
N GLY A 228 -14.51 -17.86 -9.72
CA GLY A 228 -14.80 -19.05 -10.54
C GLY A 228 -16.28 -19.32 -10.81
N GLY A 229 -17.16 -18.34 -10.60
CA GLY A 229 -18.63 -18.48 -10.61
C GLY A 229 -19.28 -18.75 -11.98
N GLY A 230 -19.07 -19.93 -12.56
CA GLY A 230 -19.86 -20.43 -13.69
C GLY A 230 -21.27 -20.87 -13.27
N SER A 231 -22.30 -20.52 -14.04
CA SER A 231 -23.71 -20.84 -13.70
C SER A 231 -24.00 -22.35 -13.70
N GLY A 232 -24.25 -22.93 -12.52
CA GLY A 232 -24.71 -24.32 -12.40
C GLY A 232 -25.03 -24.77 -10.97
N SER A 233 -26.32 -24.90 -10.66
CA SER A 233 -26.94 -25.67 -9.55
C SER A 233 -26.13 -25.88 -8.26
N GLY A 234 -26.50 -25.17 -7.18
CA GLY A 234 -25.84 -25.29 -5.88
C GLY A 234 -25.89 -26.69 -5.27
N SER A 235 -24.77 -27.08 -4.65
CA SER A 235 -24.66 -28.24 -3.75
C SER A 235 -24.27 -27.74 -2.37
N THR A 236 -25.20 -27.77 -1.42
CA THR A 236 -24.97 -27.29 -0.05
C THR A 236 -24.02 -28.22 0.71
N ILE A 237 -22.83 -27.75 1.06
CA ILE A 237 -22.06 -28.29 2.19
C ILE A 237 -22.40 -27.43 3.40
N ALA A 238 -23.20 -27.97 4.31
CA ALA A 238 -23.65 -27.26 5.50
C ALA A 238 -22.54 -27.22 6.56
N SER A 239 -22.29 -26.02 7.11
CA SER A 239 -21.58 -25.87 8.38
C SER A 239 -22.60 -25.52 9.47
N SER A 240 -22.61 -26.31 10.54
CA SER A 240 -23.40 -26.07 11.75
C SER A 240 -22.61 -25.17 12.71
N THR A 241 -23.17 -24.25 13.49
CA THR A 241 -24.52 -24.22 14.10
C THR A 241 -25.02 -22.79 14.26
N ALA A 242 -26.35 -22.59 14.24
CA ALA A 242 -27.00 -21.36 14.69
C ALA A 242 -28.19 -21.72 15.59
N VAL A 243 -28.27 -21.10 16.77
CA VAL A 243 -29.35 -21.34 17.74
C VAL A 243 -30.50 -20.37 17.45
N ALA A 244 -31.67 -20.91 17.11
CA ALA A 244 -32.84 -20.08 16.78
C ALA A 244 -33.52 -19.52 18.03
N ALA A 245 -33.71 -18.19 18.06
CA ALA A 245 -34.61 -17.51 18.99
C ALA A 245 -36.01 -17.33 18.35
N PRO A 246 -37.12 -17.52 19.09
CA PRO A 246 -38.46 -17.50 18.50
C PRO A 246 -39.01 -16.08 18.31
N SER A 247 -39.23 -15.69 17.06
CA SER A 247 -40.03 -14.49 16.72
C SER A 247 -41.52 -14.78 16.85
N THR A 248 -42.27 -13.89 17.50
CA THR A 248 -43.73 -13.99 17.67
C THR A 248 -44.44 -12.95 16.82
N ALA A 249 -44.82 -13.34 15.60
CA ALA A 249 -45.59 -12.49 14.70
C ALA A 249 -47.08 -12.43 15.12
N VAL A 250 -47.61 -11.23 15.28
CA VAL A 250 -49.06 -10.93 15.40
C VAL A 250 -49.43 -10.00 14.26
N ALA A 251 -50.58 -10.23 13.61
CA ALA A 251 -50.88 -9.65 12.30
C ALA A 251 -52.14 -8.77 12.28
N SER A 252 -52.11 -7.74 11.41
CA SER A 252 -53.26 -7.00 10.87
C SER A 252 -54.04 -6.08 11.84
N PRO A 253 -54.92 -5.17 11.32
CA PRO A 253 -55.24 -4.91 9.91
C PRO A 253 -55.10 -3.45 9.41
N THR A 254 -54.90 -3.34 8.10
CA THR A 254 -55.50 -2.39 7.12
C THR A 254 -56.14 -1.08 7.59
N ALA A 255 -55.69 0.04 6.98
CA ALA A 255 -56.49 1.23 6.72
C ALA A 255 -56.36 1.66 5.24
N VAL A 256 -57.37 2.34 4.68
CA VAL A 256 -57.47 2.69 3.25
C VAL A 256 -57.97 4.13 3.09
N ALA A 257 -57.30 4.96 2.28
CA ALA A 257 -57.94 5.88 1.31
C ALA A 257 -56.98 6.90 0.65
N SER A 258 -57.00 6.91 -0.69
CA SER A 258 -57.17 8.08 -1.57
C SER A 258 -56.44 9.42 -1.29
N SER A 259 -55.59 9.81 -2.25
CA SER A 259 -55.76 11.12 -2.93
C SER A 259 -55.08 11.17 -4.31
N THR A 260 -55.93 11.24 -5.35
CA THR A 260 -55.80 12.05 -6.58
C THR A 260 -54.43 12.37 -7.17
N ALA A 261 -54.21 11.94 -8.42
CA ALA A 261 -53.19 12.51 -9.29
C ALA A 261 -53.51 13.96 -9.72
N THR A 262 -52.50 14.72 -10.12
CA THR A 262 -52.62 15.88 -11.02
C THR A 262 -51.36 15.94 -11.88
N ALA A 263 -51.53 16.00 -13.20
CA ALA A 263 -50.46 16.21 -14.15
C ALA A 263 -50.72 17.53 -14.87
N THR A 264 -49.68 18.36 -15.00
CA THR A 264 -49.70 19.62 -15.76
C THR A 264 -48.45 19.66 -16.62
N SER A 265 -48.59 20.15 -17.85
CA SER A 265 -47.48 20.29 -18.80
C SER A 265 -47.42 21.71 -19.34
N GLU A 266 -46.22 22.29 -19.31
CA GLU A 266 -45.80 23.47 -20.06
C GLU A 266 -44.34 23.17 -20.45
N VAL A 267 -43.99 22.89 -21.71
CA VAL A 267 -44.10 23.74 -22.92
C VAL A 267 -43.26 25.00 -22.78
N ALA A 268 -42.27 25.15 -23.68
CA ALA A 268 -41.31 26.24 -23.70
C ALA A 268 -41.39 26.98 -25.04
N GLU A 269 -40.98 28.25 -25.05
CA GLU A 269 -40.47 28.98 -26.22
C GLU A 269 -39.61 30.19 -25.75
N PRO A 270 -38.77 30.79 -26.61
CA PRO A 270 -37.59 31.52 -26.18
C PRO A 270 -37.71 33.06 -26.22
N THR A 271 -36.71 33.74 -25.65
CA THR A 271 -36.39 35.14 -25.96
C THR A 271 -34.95 35.27 -26.44
N THR A 272 -34.77 35.81 -27.65
CA THR A 272 -33.48 36.17 -28.24
C THR A 272 -33.37 37.68 -28.35
N GLU A 273 -32.28 38.27 -27.88
CA GLU A 273 -31.90 39.65 -28.24
C GLU A 273 -30.37 39.76 -28.26
N ALA A 274 -29.82 40.70 -29.05
CA ALA A 274 -28.42 40.66 -29.47
C ALA A 274 -27.78 42.05 -29.67
N ALA A 275 -26.45 42.05 -29.52
CA ALA A 275 -25.47 42.93 -30.16
C ALA A 275 -25.47 44.46 -29.89
N GLU A 276 -24.45 44.88 -29.11
CA GLU A 276 -23.49 45.95 -29.48
C GLU A 276 -23.99 47.41 -29.67
N PRO A 277 -23.10 48.41 -29.94
CA PRO A 277 -21.62 48.42 -29.92
C PRO A 277 -21.03 49.48 -28.96
N THR A 278 -19.70 49.56 -28.85
CA THR A 278 -18.91 50.82 -28.91
C THR A 278 -17.41 50.55 -29.17
N THR A 279 -16.88 51.22 -30.19
CA THR A 279 -15.46 51.27 -30.64
C THR A 279 -14.72 52.44 -29.92
N ALA A 280 -13.39 52.64 -29.92
CA ALA A 280 -12.26 52.08 -30.66
C ALA A 280 -10.89 52.24 -29.92
N ALA A 281 -9.83 51.69 -30.53
CA ALA A 281 -8.52 52.31 -30.89
C ALA A 281 -8.09 53.65 -30.21
N ALA A 282 -6.81 53.92 -29.88
CA ALA A 282 -5.52 53.19 -29.96
C ALA A 282 -4.45 53.93 -29.07
N GLU A 283 -3.10 53.93 -29.20
CA GLU A 283 -2.14 53.48 -30.23
C GLU A 283 -0.69 53.29 -29.68
N GLU A 284 0.10 52.47 -30.41
CA GLU A 284 1.58 52.35 -30.60
C GLU A 284 2.69 52.96 -29.66
N SER A 285 3.79 52.19 -29.53
CA SER A 285 5.20 52.59 -29.82
C SER A 285 6.27 52.66 -28.70
N SER A 286 7.39 51.94 -28.96
CA SER A 286 8.78 52.17 -28.47
C SER A 286 9.11 52.06 -26.96
N ALA A 287 10.34 51.73 -26.52
CA ALA A 287 11.60 51.45 -27.24
C ALA A 287 12.49 50.44 -26.47
N ALA A 288 13.51 49.87 -27.13
CA ALA A 288 14.62 49.16 -26.48
C ALA A 288 15.74 50.14 -26.03
N PRO A 289 16.70 49.66 -25.22
CA PRO A 289 18.09 49.80 -25.68
C PRO A 289 18.95 48.53 -25.49
N THR A 290 20.11 48.51 -26.16
CA THR A 290 21.07 47.38 -26.19
C THR A 290 22.48 47.82 -25.80
N THR A 291 23.34 46.84 -25.46
CA THR A 291 24.83 46.93 -25.40
C THR A 291 25.43 47.86 -24.29
N SER A 292 26.67 47.66 -23.79
CA SER A 292 27.76 46.80 -24.30
C SER A 292 28.70 46.20 -23.24
N SER A 293 29.54 45.28 -23.71
CA SER A 293 30.50 44.40 -23.02
C SER A 293 31.64 45.05 -22.22
N ALA A 294 32.26 44.26 -21.34
CA ALA A 294 33.69 44.35 -20.99
C ALA A 294 34.29 42.97 -20.67
N THR A 295 35.52 42.71 -21.13
CA THR A 295 36.21 41.40 -21.06
C THR A 295 37.37 41.41 -20.05
N SER A 296 37.65 40.28 -19.39
CA SER A 296 39.02 39.95 -18.91
C SER A 296 39.18 38.42 -18.74
N ALA A 297 40.42 37.90 -18.80
CA ALA A 297 40.68 36.46 -18.84
C ALA A 297 42.05 36.04 -18.27
N GLN A 298 42.06 34.91 -17.52
CA GLN A 298 43.19 33.99 -17.27
C GLN A 298 44.50 34.58 -16.65
N PRO A 299 45.55 33.76 -16.39
CA PRO A 299 45.58 32.48 -15.67
C PRO A 299 46.65 32.46 -14.55
N THR A 300 46.75 31.39 -13.75
CA THR A 300 48.06 30.85 -13.32
C THR A 300 47.98 29.39 -12.85
N THR A 301 49.14 28.75 -12.66
CA THR A 301 49.34 27.29 -12.49
C THR A 301 50.08 26.95 -11.18
N VAL A 302 50.54 25.68 -11.06
CA VAL A 302 51.38 25.02 -10.01
C VAL A 302 50.57 24.07 -9.11
N ALA A 303 50.97 22.84 -8.77
CA ALA A 303 51.79 21.74 -9.35
C ALA A 303 51.83 20.62 -8.25
N ALA A 304 52.14 19.37 -8.61
CA ALA A 304 52.24 18.25 -7.64
C ALA A 304 53.67 18.02 -7.11
N PRO A 305 53.85 17.17 -6.07
CA PRO A 305 54.64 15.95 -6.32
C PRO A 305 54.17 14.65 -5.60
N SER A 306 54.88 13.56 -5.92
CA SER A 306 54.75 12.15 -5.45
C SER A 306 55.31 11.97 -3.99
N THR A 307 55.28 10.83 -3.26
CA THR A 307 55.60 9.41 -3.60
C THR A 307 55.13 8.33 -2.57
N LEU A 308 54.81 7.13 -3.09
CA LEU A 308 55.18 5.76 -2.64
C LEU A 308 54.87 5.18 -1.22
N VAL A 309 54.12 4.06 -1.23
CA VAL A 309 54.40 2.71 -0.63
C VAL A 309 54.61 2.53 0.90
N THR A 310 53.85 1.59 1.47
CA THR A 310 54.35 0.51 2.39
C THR A 310 53.33 -0.65 2.44
N ALA A 311 53.81 -1.89 2.57
CA ALA A 311 52.99 -3.09 2.80
C ALA A 311 53.60 -3.96 3.92
N THR A 312 52.79 -4.68 4.70
CA THR A 312 53.23 -5.56 5.81
C THR A 312 52.20 -6.67 6.03
N ARG A 313 52.62 -7.85 6.53
CA ARG A 313 51.79 -9.08 6.58
C ARG A 313 52.04 -9.94 7.83
N ALA A 314 51.01 -10.70 8.24
CA ALA A 314 51.03 -11.78 9.26
C ALA A 314 51.18 -11.29 10.73
N PRO A 315 50.88 -12.10 11.78
CA PRO A 315 51.09 -13.56 11.91
C PRO A 315 49.81 -14.44 11.94
N THR A 316 50.01 -15.74 12.16
CA THR A 316 49.04 -16.85 12.07
C THR A 316 48.52 -17.34 13.43
N SER A 317 47.31 -17.90 13.49
CA SER A 317 46.87 -18.84 14.55
C SER A 317 45.90 -19.89 13.98
N THR A 318 45.62 -20.99 14.69
CA THR A 318 45.12 -22.25 14.11
C THR A 318 43.75 -22.75 14.61
N ALA A 319 42.86 -22.99 13.64
CA ALA A 319 41.95 -24.14 13.48
C ALA A 319 40.86 -24.49 14.53
N ALA A 320 39.60 -24.34 14.10
CA ALA A 320 38.47 -25.26 14.31
C ALA A 320 37.56 -25.22 13.04
N ALA A 321 36.68 -26.21 12.81
CA ALA A 321 36.19 -26.53 11.46
C ALA A 321 34.70 -26.25 11.14
N SER A 322 34.43 -26.22 9.83
CA SER A 322 33.21 -25.93 9.05
C SER A 322 31.87 -26.57 9.50
N PRO A 323 30.74 -26.06 8.98
CA PRO A 323 30.11 -26.73 7.82
C PRO A 323 30.20 -25.93 6.50
N THR A 324 29.80 -26.57 5.40
CA THR A 324 30.20 -26.19 4.04
C THR A 324 29.25 -25.20 3.37
N GLY A 325 29.80 -24.07 2.90
CA GLY A 325 29.16 -23.13 1.98
C GLY A 325 30.21 -22.53 1.04
N GLY A 326 29.88 -22.30 -0.23
CA GLY A 326 30.82 -21.78 -1.22
C GLY A 326 31.21 -20.34 -0.93
N ALA A 327 32.49 -20.07 -0.69
CA ALA A 327 32.98 -18.71 -0.45
C ALA A 327 32.96 -17.89 -1.74
N VAL A 328 31.88 -17.14 -1.96
CA VAL A 328 31.83 -16.05 -2.94
C VAL A 328 32.89 -15.01 -2.58
N THR A 329 33.88 -14.82 -3.47
CA THR A 329 35.05 -13.95 -3.21
C THR A 329 34.78 -12.46 -3.45
N ALA A 330 33.59 -12.14 -3.98
CA ALA A 330 33.05 -10.80 -4.13
C ALA A 330 31.51 -10.89 -4.20
N ALA A 331 30.81 -9.83 -3.79
CA ALA A 331 29.36 -9.71 -3.94
C ALA A 331 29.00 -9.33 -5.39
N SER A 332 27.82 -9.74 -5.86
CA SER A 332 27.28 -9.30 -7.15
C SER A 332 27.03 -7.79 -7.14
N LEU A 333 26.80 -7.22 -8.34
CA LEU A 333 26.17 -5.91 -8.44
C LEU A 333 24.87 -5.88 -7.61
N TYR A 334 24.63 -4.78 -6.90
CA TYR A 334 23.55 -4.57 -5.92
C TYR A 334 23.55 -5.50 -4.69
N GLY A 335 24.54 -6.40 -4.55
CA GLY A 335 24.73 -7.22 -3.36
C GLY A 335 25.36 -6.48 -2.19
N GLN A 336 25.19 -7.00 -0.97
CA GLN A 336 25.81 -6.45 0.24
C GLN A 336 27.33 -6.72 0.26
N CYS A 337 28.10 -5.66 0.48
CA CYS A 337 29.57 -5.66 0.50
C CYS A 337 30.17 -5.09 1.80
N GLY A 338 29.34 -4.87 2.83
CA GLY A 338 29.79 -4.28 4.09
C GLY A 338 28.65 -3.96 5.05
N GLY A 339 29.03 -3.44 6.23
CA GLY A 339 28.15 -3.14 7.34
C GLY A 339 28.68 -3.70 8.66
N ALA A 340 28.32 -3.08 9.79
CA ALA A 340 28.62 -3.63 11.10
C ALA A 340 28.01 -5.03 11.27
N ASN A 341 28.82 -5.98 11.75
CA ASN A 341 28.54 -7.42 11.87
C ASN A 341 28.38 -8.20 10.54
N TRP A 342 28.64 -7.59 9.37
CA TRP A 342 28.67 -8.33 8.10
C TRP A 342 29.86 -9.30 8.02
N THR A 343 29.60 -10.55 7.64
CA THR A 343 30.60 -11.63 7.53
C THR A 343 30.76 -12.18 6.09
N GLY A 344 29.99 -11.65 5.14
CA GLY A 344 30.07 -11.98 3.72
C GLY A 344 31.18 -11.23 2.98
N PRO A 345 31.09 -11.11 1.64
CA PRO A 345 32.10 -10.43 0.84
C PRO A 345 32.26 -8.95 1.22
N THR A 346 33.49 -8.44 1.15
CA THR A 346 33.82 -7.01 1.38
C THR A 346 34.29 -6.29 0.12
N SER A 347 34.03 -6.92 -1.03
CA SER A 347 34.46 -6.55 -2.38
C SER A 347 33.30 -6.77 -3.35
N CYS A 348 33.28 -6.04 -4.46
CA CYS A 348 32.29 -6.17 -5.52
C CYS A 348 32.88 -6.89 -6.73
N ALA A 349 32.11 -7.79 -7.33
CA ALA A 349 32.46 -8.46 -8.59
C ALA A 349 32.38 -7.46 -9.75
N GLU A 350 31.41 -6.56 -9.68
CA GLU A 350 31.19 -5.45 -10.60
C GLU A 350 30.78 -4.21 -9.77
N GLY A 351 31.23 -3.02 -10.19
CA GLY A 351 30.92 -1.78 -9.50
C GLY A 351 31.78 -1.49 -8.26
N THR A 352 31.32 -0.53 -7.43
CA THR A 352 32.02 -0.03 -6.24
C THR A 352 31.20 -0.30 -4.98
N CYS A 353 31.85 -0.70 -3.88
CA CYS A 353 31.20 -0.85 -2.59
C CYS A 353 30.97 0.52 -1.94
N VAL A 354 29.71 0.94 -1.81
CA VAL A 354 29.29 2.22 -1.21
C VAL A 354 28.59 1.97 0.12
N VAL A 355 29.00 2.70 1.16
CA VAL A 355 28.36 2.66 2.48
C VAL A 355 27.03 3.40 2.40
N GLN A 356 25.92 2.70 2.65
CA GLN A 356 24.58 3.32 2.73
C GLN A 356 24.27 3.75 4.17
N ASN A 357 24.61 2.91 5.15
CA ASN A 357 24.52 3.21 6.58
C ASN A 357 25.52 2.36 7.39
N ASN A 358 25.57 2.55 8.71
CA ASN A 358 26.53 1.87 9.59
C ASN A 358 26.42 0.32 9.60
N TYR A 359 25.28 -0.23 9.17
CA TYR A 359 24.99 -1.67 9.14
C TYR A 359 24.89 -2.24 7.71
N TYR A 360 25.02 -1.41 6.67
CA TYR A 360 24.85 -1.84 5.28
C TYR A 360 25.69 -1.03 4.28
N SER A 361 26.50 -1.73 3.48
CA SER A 361 27.16 -1.22 2.28
C SER A 361 26.79 -2.09 1.09
N GLN A 362 26.62 -1.49 -0.09
CA GLN A 362 26.12 -2.14 -1.29
C GLN A 362 27.06 -1.94 -2.50
N CYS A 363 27.16 -2.94 -3.37
CA CYS A 363 27.80 -2.79 -4.67
C CYS A 363 26.91 -1.99 -5.62
N VAL A 364 27.34 -0.80 -6.05
CA VAL A 364 26.63 0.02 -7.04
C VAL A 364 27.44 0.12 -8.33
N SER A 365 26.76 0.33 -9.46
CA SER A 365 27.42 0.58 -10.75
C SER A 365 28.41 1.75 -10.66
N ALA A 366 29.58 1.58 -11.25
CA ALA A 366 30.66 2.57 -11.27
C ALA A 366 30.43 3.69 -12.31
#